data_AF-A0A8C1FQY3-F1
#
_entry.id   AF-A0A8C1FQY3-F1
#
_cell.length_a   1.000
_cell.length_b   1.000
_cell.length_c   1.000
_cell.angle_alpha   90.00
_cell.angle_beta   90.00
_cell.angle_gamma   90.00
#
_symmetry.space_group_name_H-M   'P 1'
#
loop_
_entity.id
_entity.type
_entity.pdbx_description
1 polymer ?
#
loop_
_entity_poly.entity_id
_entity_poly.type
_entity_poly.pdbx_seq_one_letter_code
_entity_poly.pdbx_strand_id
1 'polypeptide(L)'
;MEEKHMQSVLIALLRRDNVRLWTEPFLSDHQKIRELAQKYVSVTEFSLEEVIFTLESIRADTSRKDEGNKQFKETAVASLELHLPRTAEVLKRRVLLKTKLDITAQELKTQIGEEYGFTHFNLILSGKKLAPGRRLDEQNVKNNSKIMVLNVSSQQEKNEMLEEEEKKRRQDEGVQRTQKGFQILSERDGSEDPVSTPFLEIADQKGNPLQIPDSERKALILAMGFHEKGRALMKKRNHSAALCHLLQADEQFNKCNSALLKTVDNYAVLQLDVVWCFQALQQLECLNDARQRLERAEDCFKRCYGEQQSRLQQIKGHTGGEDVLFLRLYLLQSLLAYHDGNKSQAFNKLRNVEELLGQLCLDPEKMLQLMTLGFSEQEARLGLRACRGDVEAAERLISQKKKEKKERRLQDINTLVELGFSKRDAARALHQTRGDVDKAYTVLLDGAEAQTSDRQTKLDQLLALGFQEDMADSALSIMGDDLAQATQMLLDHQGVVPPDLLSPSPPSSSSEEPSTSSDSTASAWSRLDEDLVNEVLEDIPRHEEDYLDLTLDEEKELMLQIRSRLEKQSSSSA
;
A
#
# COMPACT_ATOMS: atom_id res chain seq x y z
N MET A 1 12.33 21.67 9.21
CA MET A 1 11.02 22.22 9.62
C MET A 1 11.14 23.69 10.02
N GLU A 2 11.99 24.03 11.01
CA GLU A 2 12.13 25.40 11.54
C GLU A 2 12.77 26.41 10.57
N GLU A 3 13.88 26.06 9.93
CA GLU A 3 14.52 26.91 8.91
C GLU A 3 13.54 27.28 7.78
N LYS A 4 12.77 26.31 7.29
CA LYS A 4 11.77 26.51 6.23
C LYS A 4 10.65 27.45 6.68
N HIS A 5 10.13 27.25 7.90
CA HIS A 5 9.13 28.13 8.48
C HIS A 5 9.63 29.57 8.51
N MET A 6 10.84 29.79 9.03
CA MET A 6 11.45 31.12 9.11
C MET A 6 11.65 31.73 7.73
N GLN A 7 12.19 30.97 6.77
CA GLN A 7 12.33 31.42 5.38
C GLN A 7 10.98 31.86 4.79
N SER A 8 9.92 31.08 4.95
CA SER A 8 8.59 31.41 4.42
C SER A 8 8.03 32.71 5.03
N VAL A 9 8.15 32.88 6.35
CA VAL A 9 7.71 34.11 7.05
C VAL A 9 8.48 35.32 6.54
N LEU A 10 9.82 35.24 6.47
CA LEU A 10 10.64 36.36 6.01
C LEU A 10 10.43 36.66 4.52
N ILE A 11 10.22 35.64 3.67
CA ILE A 11 9.86 35.83 2.26
C ILE A 11 8.52 36.55 2.13
N ALA A 12 7.53 36.23 2.97
CA ALA A 12 6.25 36.93 2.97
C ALA A 12 6.40 38.41 3.36
N LEU A 13 7.24 38.71 4.36
CA LEU A 13 7.56 40.09 4.74
C LEU A 13 8.30 40.85 3.63
N LEU A 14 9.33 40.23 3.03
CA LEU A 14 10.05 40.80 1.88
C LEU A 14 9.10 41.14 0.73
N ARG A 15 8.14 40.26 0.42
CA ARG A 15 7.12 40.51 -0.60
C ARG A 15 6.19 41.66 -0.23
N ARG A 16 5.72 41.69 1.02
CA ARG A 16 4.84 42.76 1.53
C ARG A 16 5.51 44.12 1.44
N ASP A 17 6.79 44.18 1.77
CA ASP A 17 7.57 45.41 1.79
C ASP A 17 8.24 45.70 0.43
N ASN A 18 7.97 44.86 -0.59
CA ASN A 18 8.54 44.92 -1.95
C ASN A 18 10.08 44.99 -1.98
N VAL A 19 10.72 44.27 -1.07
CA VAL A 19 12.18 44.19 -0.95
C VAL A 19 12.73 43.05 -1.78
N ARG A 20 13.78 43.32 -2.56
CA ARG A 20 14.53 42.34 -3.34
C ARG A 20 15.96 42.27 -2.84
N LEU A 21 16.32 41.17 -2.20
CA LEU A 21 17.65 41.01 -1.59
C LEU A 21 18.79 40.88 -2.63
N TRP A 22 18.44 40.54 -3.87
CA TRP A 22 19.39 40.41 -4.99
C TRP A 22 19.57 41.72 -5.79
N THR A 23 19.16 42.86 -5.24
CA THR A 23 19.38 44.18 -5.85
C THR A 23 20.08 45.11 -4.86
N GLU A 24 20.75 46.14 -5.36
CA GLU A 24 21.32 47.19 -4.51
C GLU A 24 20.24 47.86 -3.65
N PRO A 25 20.53 48.25 -2.40
CA PRO A 25 21.84 48.20 -1.72
C PRO A 25 22.15 46.85 -1.03
N PHE A 26 21.23 45.88 -1.06
CA PHE A 26 21.34 44.64 -0.29
C PHE A 26 22.40 43.67 -0.83
N LEU A 27 22.83 43.84 -2.08
CA LEU A 27 23.88 43.03 -2.68
C LEU A 27 25.24 43.32 -2.03
N SER A 28 25.55 44.61 -1.86
CA SER A 28 26.87 45.09 -1.48
C SER A 28 26.98 45.49 -0.01
N ASP A 29 25.87 45.87 0.64
CA ASP A 29 25.89 46.42 2.00
C ASP A 29 25.22 45.49 3.03
N HIS A 30 26.05 44.79 3.82
CA HIS A 30 25.59 43.96 4.94
C HIS A 30 24.91 44.78 6.06
N GLN A 31 25.19 46.07 6.17
CA GLN A 31 24.54 46.93 7.16
C GLN A 31 23.05 47.11 6.82
N LYS A 32 22.70 47.16 5.53
CA LYS A 32 21.29 47.24 5.09
C LYS A 32 20.51 45.97 5.42
N ILE A 33 21.16 44.81 5.40
CA ILE A 33 20.54 43.55 5.84
C ILE A 33 20.31 43.58 7.34
N ARG A 34 21.24 44.12 8.14
CA ARG A 34 21.06 44.28 9.59
C ARG A 34 19.93 45.26 9.93
N GLU A 35 19.84 46.40 9.24
CA GLU A 35 18.73 47.34 9.39
C GLU A 35 17.38 46.68 9.07
N LEU A 36 17.32 45.91 7.97
CA LEU A 36 16.13 45.16 7.59
C LEU A 36 15.80 44.06 8.61
N ALA A 37 16.81 43.37 9.13
CA ALA A 37 16.63 42.36 10.16
C ALA A 37 16.06 42.97 11.45
N GLN A 38 16.57 44.12 11.90
CA GLN A 38 16.03 44.84 13.06
C GLN A 38 14.54 45.20 12.86
N LYS A 39 14.16 45.62 11.65
CA LYS A 39 12.76 45.84 11.30
C LYS A 39 11.93 44.56 11.43
N TYR A 40 12.40 43.44 10.90
CA TYR A 40 11.63 42.19 10.91
C TYR A 40 11.58 41.50 12.27
N VAL A 41 12.60 41.66 13.12
CA VAL A 41 12.55 41.20 14.52
C VAL A 41 11.39 41.86 15.27
N SER A 42 11.07 43.13 14.99
CA SER A 42 9.94 43.80 15.66
C SER A 42 8.55 43.22 15.32
N VAL A 43 8.46 42.41 14.27
CA VAL A 43 7.19 41.84 13.76
C VAL A 43 7.22 40.31 13.75
N THR A 44 8.32 39.70 14.21
CA THR A 44 8.48 38.24 14.25
C THR A 44 8.96 37.81 15.63
N GLU A 45 8.78 36.54 15.94
CA GLU A 45 9.18 35.95 17.24
C GLU A 45 10.63 35.43 17.20
N PHE A 46 11.39 35.78 16.15
CA PHE A 46 12.74 35.29 15.90
C PHE A 46 13.78 36.25 16.47
N SER A 47 14.91 35.70 16.91
CA SER A 47 16.05 36.52 17.34
C SER A 47 16.68 37.26 16.16
N LEU A 48 17.39 38.35 16.46
CA LEU A 48 18.09 39.13 15.44
C LEU A 48 19.11 38.29 14.66
N GLU A 49 19.82 37.40 15.34
CA GLU A 49 20.82 36.51 14.73
C GLU A 49 20.18 35.54 13.73
N GLU A 50 19.05 34.93 14.11
CA GLU A 50 18.28 34.03 13.25
C GLU A 50 17.72 34.75 12.01
N VAL A 51 17.19 35.96 12.18
CA VAL A 51 16.68 36.76 11.07
C VAL A 51 17.79 37.16 10.13
N ILE A 52 18.94 37.64 10.64
CA ILE A 52 20.10 37.98 9.81
C ILE A 52 20.56 36.76 9.03
N PHE A 53 20.78 35.63 9.72
CA PHE A 53 21.23 34.39 9.10
C PHE A 53 20.27 33.94 7.99
N THR A 54 18.96 34.01 8.24
CA THR A 54 17.96 33.56 7.27
C THR A 54 17.82 34.52 6.10
N LEU A 55 17.89 35.85 6.31
CA LEU A 55 17.92 36.83 5.22
C LEU A 55 19.17 36.65 4.35
N GLU A 56 20.32 36.38 4.96
CA GLU A 56 21.56 36.07 4.25
C GLU A 56 21.45 34.77 3.44
N SER A 57 20.82 33.74 4.01
CA SER A 57 20.53 32.48 3.32
C SER A 57 19.60 32.70 2.12
N ILE A 58 18.50 33.46 2.27
CA ILE A 58 17.59 33.83 1.17
C ILE A 58 18.34 34.63 0.09
N ARG A 59 19.16 35.61 0.50
CA ARG A 59 19.98 36.40 -0.42
C ARG A 59 20.90 35.49 -1.22
N ALA A 60 21.67 34.63 -0.55
CA ALA A 60 22.58 33.68 -1.19
C ALA A 60 21.84 32.74 -2.16
N ASP A 61 20.66 32.24 -1.80
CA ASP A 61 19.82 31.42 -2.67
C ASP A 61 19.36 32.17 -3.92
N THR A 62 18.90 33.41 -3.76
CA THR A 62 18.45 34.23 -4.90
C THR A 62 19.59 34.63 -5.82
N SER A 63 20.76 34.99 -5.28
CA SER A 63 21.97 35.29 -6.06
C SER A 63 22.46 34.06 -6.81
N ARG A 64 22.47 32.88 -6.17
CA ARG A 64 22.82 31.62 -6.85
C ARG A 64 21.87 31.29 -8.01
N LYS A 65 20.56 31.51 -7.83
CA LYS A 65 19.57 31.31 -8.89
C LYS A 65 19.75 32.31 -10.03
N ASP A 66 20.06 33.57 -9.73
CA ASP A 66 20.34 34.58 -10.76
C ASP A 66 21.59 34.23 -11.58
N GLU A 67 22.68 33.87 -10.90
CA GLU A 67 23.91 33.40 -11.53
C GLU A 67 23.67 32.14 -12.38
N GLY A 68 22.94 31.17 -11.83
CA GLY A 68 22.53 29.97 -12.57
C GLY A 68 21.65 30.28 -13.79
N ASN A 69 20.81 31.33 -13.72
CA ASN A 69 20.01 31.78 -14.87
C ASN A 69 20.86 32.45 -15.95
N LYS A 70 21.87 33.24 -15.57
CA LYS A 70 22.82 33.84 -16.52
C LYS A 70 23.64 32.76 -17.22
N GLN A 71 24.24 31.85 -16.44
CA GLN A 71 25.01 30.73 -16.98
C GLN A 71 24.16 29.83 -17.88
N PHE A 72 22.91 29.55 -17.51
CA PHE A 72 22.01 28.76 -18.37
C PHE A 72 21.74 29.46 -19.71
N LYS A 73 21.56 30.79 -19.72
CA LYS A 73 21.36 31.55 -20.97
C LYS A 73 22.61 31.57 -21.86
N GLU A 74 23.80 31.61 -21.25
CA GLU A 74 25.07 31.70 -21.98
C GLU A 74 25.59 30.34 -22.47
N THR A 75 25.41 29.29 -21.67
CA THR A 75 26.08 27.99 -21.88
C THR A 75 25.13 26.82 -22.07
N ALA A 76 23.81 27.03 -21.91
CA ALA A 76 22.78 25.98 -21.86
C ALA A 76 22.99 24.92 -20.74
N VAL A 77 23.82 25.21 -19.74
CA VAL A 77 24.03 24.36 -18.56
C VAL A 77 23.07 24.79 -17.46
N ALA A 78 22.16 23.89 -17.07
CA ALA A 78 21.20 24.12 -16.00
C ALA A 78 21.83 23.81 -14.64
N SER A 79 21.37 24.51 -13.61
CA SER A 79 21.68 24.25 -12.21
C SER A 79 20.49 23.53 -11.56
N LEU A 80 20.67 22.29 -11.13
CA LEU A 80 19.64 21.46 -10.50
C LEU A 80 19.86 21.40 -8.99
N GLU A 81 18.80 21.56 -8.20
CA GLU A 81 18.84 21.41 -6.75
C GLU A 81 18.52 19.96 -6.39
N LEU A 82 19.53 19.18 -6.01
CA LEU A 82 19.36 17.79 -5.61
C LEU A 82 19.07 17.69 -4.12
N HIS A 83 18.01 16.97 -3.78
CA HIS A 83 17.66 16.61 -2.42
C HIS A 83 18.09 15.17 -2.16
N LEU A 84 19.19 15.02 -1.45
CA LEU A 84 19.82 13.74 -1.17
C LEU A 84 19.11 13.00 -0.01
N PRO A 85 19.06 11.67 -0.05
CA PRO A 85 18.52 10.85 1.03
C PRO A 85 19.36 11.04 2.30
N ARG A 86 18.76 10.73 3.46
CA ARG A 86 19.50 10.79 4.73
C ARG A 86 20.31 9.51 4.89
N THR A 87 21.61 9.57 4.63
CA THR A 87 22.56 8.49 4.91
C THR A 87 23.64 8.98 5.87
N ALA A 88 24.33 8.07 6.55
CA ALA A 88 25.39 8.41 7.51
C ALA A 88 26.54 9.21 6.85
N GLU A 89 26.76 9.00 5.55
CA GLU A 89 27.85 9.59 4.77
C GLU A 89 27.51 10.96 4.16
N VAL A 90 26.22 11.29 4.03
CA VAL A 90 25.78 12.54 3.39
C VAL A 90 25.60 13.65 4.43
N LEU A 91 26.61 14.51 4.53
CA LEU A 91 26.62 15.67 5.45
C LEU A 91 25.67 16.80 5.01
N LYS A 92 25.39 16.93 3.71
CA LYS A 92 24.50 17.97 3.15
C LYS A 92 23.34 17.35 2.37
N ARG A 93 22.10 17.56 2.85
CA ARG A 93 20.89 17.03 2.21
C ARG A 93 20.46 17.78 0.95
N ARG A 94 20.98 18.99 0.73
CA ARG A 94 20.72 19.80 -0.47
C ARG A 94 22.04 20.17 -1.12
N VAL A 95 22.18 19.84 -2.40
CA VAL A 95 23.37 20.11 -3.20
C VAL A 95 22.98 20.63 -4.57
N LEU A 96 23.88 21.37 -5.22
CA LEU A 96 23.65 21.92 -6.55
C LEU A 96 24.46 21.13 -7.56
N LEU A 97 23.80 20.57 -8.56
CA LEU A 97 24.45 19.87 -9.67
C LEU A 97 24.28 20.68 -10.95
N LYS A 98 25.37 20.94 -11.66
CA LYS A 98 25.34 21.59 -12.97
C LYS A 98 25.38 20.57 -14.08
N THR A 99 24.39 20.61 -14.96
CA THR A 99 24.29 19.64 -16.07
C THR A 99 23.45 20.21 -17.21
N LYS A 100 23.59 19.65 -18.42
CA LYS A 100 22.73 20.03 -19.54
C LYS A 100 21.37 19.36 -19.43
N LEU A 101 20.33 19.93 -20.05
CA LEU A 101 18.97 19.36 -20.00
C LEU A 101 18.66 18.39 -21.15
N ASP A 102 19.56 18.31 -22.14
CA ASP A 102 19.45 17.42 -23.30
C ASP A 102 19.95 15.99 -23.03
N ILE A 103 20.57 15.76 -21.87
CA ILE A 103 20.96 14.42 -21.41
C ILE A 103 19.74 13.62 -20.96
N THR A 104 19.91 12.31 -20.90
CA THR A 104 18.94 11.37 -20.35
C THR A 104 18.95 11.36 -18.82
N ALA A 105 17.84 10.93 -18.21
CA ALA A 105 17.80 10.73 -16.77
C ALA A 105 18.76 9.63 -16.30
N GLN A 106 19.10 8.65 -17.14
CA GLN A 106 20.11 7.64 -16.85
C GLN A 106 21.52 8.25 -16.75
N GLU A 107 21.90 9.13 -17.68
CA GLU A 107 23.18 9.84 -17.61
C GLU A 107 23.26 10.72 -16.36
N LEU A 108 22.17 11.41 -16.00
CA LEU A 108 22.09 12.15 -14.75
C LEU A 108 22.26 11.24 -13.52
N LYS A 109 21.67 10.03 -13.54
CA LYS A 109 21.88 9.03 -12.49
C LYS A 109 23.34 8.61 -12.40
N THR A 110 24.03 8.38 -13.53
CA THR A 110 25.46 8.05 -13.50
C THR A 110 26.28 9.18 -12.87
N GLN A 111 26.03 10.44 -13.24
CA GLN A 111 26.71 11.60 -12.64
C GLN A 111 26.51 11.67 -11.12
N ILE A 112 25.26 11.52 -10.67
CA ILE A 112 24.92 11.55 -9.23
C ILE A 112 25.53 10.35 -8.50
N GLY A 113 25.55 9.17 -9.13
CA GLY A 113 26.12 7.96 -8.56
C GLY A 113 27.64 8.07 -8.37
N GLU A 114 28.35 8.62 -9.35
CA GLU A 114 29.79 8.86 -9.29
C GLU A 114 30.16 9.93 -8.25
N GLU A 115 29.39 11.02 -8.16
CA GLU A 115 29.70 12.14 -7.26
C GLU A 115 29.34 11.86 -5.79
N TYR A 116 28.23 11.14 -5.55
CA TYR A 116 27.68 10.94 -4.20
C TYR A 116 27.64 9.49 -3.72
N GLY A 117 28.12 8.53 -4.52
CA GLY A 117 28.24 7.12 -4.13
C GLY A 117 26.93 6.33 -4.13
N PHE A 118 25.88 6.84 -4.79
CA PHE A 118 24.61 6.11 -4.88
C PHE A 118 24.62 5.09 -6.00
N THR A 119 24.25 3.85 -5.69
CA THR A 119 24.19 2.74 -6.67
C THR A 119 22.78 2.54 -7.21
N HIS A 120 21.77 2.43 -6.34
CA HIS A 120 20.39 2.12 -6.70
C HIS A 120 19.43 3.19 -6.17
N PHE A 121 19.01 4.09 -7.06
CA PHE A 121 18.13 5.19 -6.69
C PHE A 121 17.23 5.64 -7.83
N ASN A 122 16.13 6.29 -7.46
CA ASN A 122 15.21 6.92 -8.39
C ASN A 122 15.29 8.44 -8.28
N LEU A 123 15.04 9.13 -9.40
CA LEU A 123 14.93 10.58 -9.44
C LEU A 123 13.46 10.96 -9.48
N ILE A 124 13.02 11.78 -8.52
CA ILE A 124 11.64 12.25 -8.41
C ILE A 124 11.59 13.76 -8.60
N LEU A 125 10.76 14.23 -9.55
CA LEU A 125 10.50 15.64 -9.82
C LEU A 125 9.01 15.92 -9.59
N SER A 126 8.67 16.76 -8.60
CA SER A 126 7.29 17.20 -8.33
C SER A 126 6.28 16.04 -8.25
N GLY A 127 6.63 14.98 -7.52
CA GLY A 127 5.78 13.78 -7.40
C GLY A 127 5.77 12.86 -8.62
N LYS A 128 6.66 13.04 -9.60
CA LYS A 128 6.79 12.14 -10.76
C LYS A 128 8.17 11.51 -10.83
N LYS A 129 8.24 10.20 -11.04
CA LYS A 129 9.50 9.49 -11.28
C LYS A 129 10.01 9.80 -12.69
N LEU A 130 11.29 10.17 -12.81
CA LEU A 130 11.92 10.35 -14.11
C LEU A 130 12.22 8.99 -14.74
N ALA A 131 11.83 8.83 -16.00
CA ALA A 131 12.11 7.68 -16.84
C ALA A 131 13.58 7.73 -17.30
N PRO A 132 14.38 6.66 -17.07
CA PRO A 132 15.82 6.67 -17.31
C PRO A 132 16.19 6.92 -18.78
N GLY A 133 15.43 6.36 -19.73
CA GLY A 133 15.70 6.48 -21.16
C GLY A 133 15.21 7.76 -21.83
N ARG A 134 14.58 8.70 -21.10
CA ARG A 134 14.08 9.96 -21.66
C ARG A 134 14.97 11.13 -21.26
N ARG A 135 14.97 12.19 -22.07
CA ARG A 135 15.73 13.41 -21.78
C ARG A 135 15.14 14.15 -20.59
N LEU A 136 15.95 14.99 -19.93
CA LEU A 136 15.50 15.77 -18.78
C LEU A 136 14.47 16.84 -19.19
N ASP A 137 14.73 17.57 -20.27
CA ASP A 137 13.84 18.61 -20.81
C ASP A 137 12.45 18.06 -21.22
N GLU A 138 12.41 16.88 -21.86
CA GLU A 138 11.17 16.17 -22.21
C GLU A 138 10.31 15.80 -20.99
N GLN A 139 10.92 15.72 -19.82
CA GLN A 139 10.30 15.33 -18.56
C GLN A 139 10.00 16.53 -17.65
N ASN A 140 9.96 17.73 -18.21
CA ASN A 140 9.72 19.00 -17.51
C ASN A 140 10.80 19.38 -16.49
N VAL A 141 12.01 18.82 -16.60
CA VAL A 141 13.16 19.35 -15.84
C VAL A 141 13.54 20.69 -16.45
N LYS A 142 13.67 21.71 -15.60
CA LYS A 142 14.00 23.08 -15.95
C LYS A 142 15.21 23.54 -15.16
N ASN A 143 15.77 24.68 -15.54
CA ASN A 143 16.78 25.32 -14.71
C ASN A 143 16.23 25.59 -13.29
N ASN A 144 17.02 25.31 -12.27
CA ASN A 144 16.66 25.37 -10.85
C ASN A 144 15.55 24.39 -10.42
N SER A 145 15.29 23.33 -11.20
CA SER A 145 14.41 22.25 -10.76
C SER A 145 14.93 21.57 -9.50
N LYS A 146 14.01 21.26 -8.59
CA LYS A 146 14.28 20.46 -7.38
C LYS A 146 14.07 18.99 -7.69
N ILE A 147 15.12 18.19 -7.61
CA ILE A 147 15.08 16.76 -7.89
C ILE A 147 15.39 16.01 -6.60
N MET A 148 14.46 15.15 -6.20
CA MET A 148 14.63 14.26 -5.08
C MET A 148 15.37 13.00 -5.52
N VAL A 149 16.47 12.71 -4.85
CA VAL A 149 17.21 11.45 -4.97
C VAL A 149 16.61 10.50 -3.94
N LEU A 150 15.85 9.53 -4.42
CA LEU A 150 15.19 8.53 -3.61
C LEU A 150 16.01 7.25 -3.61
N ASN A 151 16.77 7.03 -2.53
CA ASN A 151 17.49 5.77 -2.34
C ASN A 151 16.51 4.65 -2.10
N VAL A 152 16.46 3.67 -3.00
CA VAL A 152 15.71 2.44 -2.78
C VAL A 152 16.68 1.52 -2.05
N SER A 153 16.78 1.71 -0.73
CA SER A 153 17.80 1.03 0.07
C SER A 153 17.65 -0.49 0.01
N SER A 154 18.75 -1.16 -0.36
CA SER A 154 19.16 -2.45 0.20
C SER A 154 19.56 -2.23 1.66
N GLN A 155 18.61 -2.26 2.60
CA GLN A 155 18.92 -2.23 4.02
C GLN A 155 18.94 -3.65 4.59
N GLN A 156 20.06 -4.34 4.32
CA GLN A 156 20.89 -5.03 5.30
C GLN A 156 22.18 -5.44 4.58
N GLU A 157 23.31 -4.87 4.99
CA GLU A 157 24.60 -5.44 4.62
C GLU A 157 24.88 -6.67 5.48
N LYS A 158 25.37 -7.73 4.81
CA LYS A 158 25.99 -8.97 5.32
C LYS A 158 25.01 -10.09 5.68
N ASN A 159 24.53 -10.79 4.66
CA ASN A 159 24.99 -12.14 4.34
C ASN A 159 24.34 -12.66 3.05
N GLU A 160 25.12 -13.43 2.28
CA GLU A 160 24.75 -14.24 1.12
C GLU A 160 24.72 -13.54 -0.25
N MET A 161 25.94 -13.36 -0.79
CA MET A 161 26.27 -12.86 -2.13
C MET A 161 25.61 -13.57 -3.33
N LEU A 162 24.75 -14.59 -3.13
CA LEU A 162 24.02 -15.28 -4.20
C LEU A 162 22.49 -15.09 -4.07
N GLU A 163 21.93 -15.13 -2.86
CA GLU A 163 20.53 -14.72 -2.64
C GLU A 163 20.35 -13.21 -2.77
N GLU A 164 21.36 -12.43 -2.39
CA GLU A 164 21.34 -10.97 -2.50
C GLU A 164 21.24 -10.51 -3.96
N GLU A 165 21.91 -11.13 -4.93
CA GLU A 165 21.79 -10.71 -6.34
C GLU A 165 20.39 -10.98 -6.90
N GLU A 166 19.74 -12.08 -6.52
CA GLU A 166 18.35 -12.35 -6.88
C GLU A 166 17.37 -11.43 -6.17
N LYS A 167 17.52 -11.19 -4.85
CA LYS A 167 16.69 -10.21 -4.12
C LYS A 167 16.91 -8.78 -4.62
N LYS A 168 18.14 -8.41 -5.01
CA LYS A 168 18.50 -7.11 -5.59
C LYS A 168 17.88 -6.92 -6.97
N ARG A 169 17.95 -7.94 -7.85
CA ARG A 169 17.23 -7.93 -9.15
C ARG A 169 15.71 -7.86 -8.95
N ARG A 170 15.16 -8.63 -8.00
CA ARG A 170 13.72 -8.62 -7.66
C ARG A 170 13.25 -7.26 -7.12
N GLN A 171 14.10 -6.49 -6.42
CA GLN A 171 13.74 -5.18 -5.85
C GLN A 171 13.86 -4.00 -6.83
N ASP A 172 14.89 -3.98 -7.68
CA ASP A 172 14.98 -2.96 -8.75
C ASP A 172 13.87 -3.12 -9.79
N GLU A 173 13.43 -4.36 -10.00
CA GLU A 173 12.23 -4.69 -10.75
C GLU A 173 10.96 -4.66 -9.91
N GLY A 174 10.98 -4.40 -8.59
CA GLY A 174 9.84 -4.65 -7.70
C GLY A 174 8.55 -3.95 -8.13
N VAL A 175 8.67 -2.72 -8.63
CA VAL A 175 7.55 -1.98 -9.24
C VAL A 175 7.10 -2.63 -10.55
N GLN A 176 8.03 -3.09 -11.40
CA GLN A 176 7.73 -3.77 -12.66
C GLN A 176 7.12 -5.17 -12.43
N ARG A 177 7.56 -5.89 -11.39
CA ARG A 177 7.01 -7.17 -10.96
C ARG A 177 5.58 -6.99 -10.48
N THR A 178 5.37 -6.02 -9.59
CA THR A 178 4.03 -5.61 -9.15
C THR A 178 3.15 -5.23 -10.36
N GLN A 179 3.71 -4.46 -11.30
CA GLN A 179 3.01 -4.11 -12.54
C GLN A 179 2.59 -5.33 -13.34
N LYS A 180 3.52 -6.27 -13.59
CA LYS A 180 3.25 -7.47 -14.37
C LYS A 180 2.23 -8.37 -13.68
N GLY A 181 2.36 -8.61 -12.37
CA GLY A 181 1.42 -9.42 -11.60
C GLY A 181 0.00 -8.88 -11.67
N PHE A 182 -0.19 -7.58 -11.42
CA PHE A 182 -1.52 -6.96 -11.53
C PHE A 182 -1.99 -6.78 -12.98
N GLN A 183 -1.09 -6.64 -13.95
CA GLN A 183 -1.46 -6.61 -15.37
C GLN A 183 -2.05 -7.94 -15.80
N ILE A 184 -1.39 -9.06 -15.44
CA ILE A 184 -1.89 -10.42 -15.67
C ILE A 184 -3.28 -10.57 -15.03
N LEU A 185 -3.42 -10.21 -13.75
CA LEU A 185 -4.71 -10.26 -13.04
C LEU A 185 -5.80 -9.41 -13.70
N SER A 186 -5.45 -8.27 -14.30
CA SER A 186 -6.39 -7.37 -14.96
C SER A 186 -6.86 -7.83 -16.34
N GLU A 187 -6.08 -8.69 -16.98
CA GLU A 187 -6.39 -9.26 -18.30
C GLU A 187 -7.32 -10.47 -18.20
N ARG A 188 -7.37 -11.12 -17.04
CA ARG A 188 -8.28 -12.22 -16.72
C ARG A 188 -9.70 -11.68 -16.55
N ASP A 189 -10.65 -12.30 -17.24
CA ASP A 189 -12.07 -11.92 -17.26
C ASP A 189 -12.94 -12.80 -16.36
N GLY A 190 -12.33 -13.75 -15.63
CA GLY A 190 -13.02 -14.71 -14.77
C GLY A 190 -13.72 -15.84 -15.54
N SER A 191 -13.43 -16.01 -16.83
CA SER A 191 -13.98 -17.12 -17.64
C SER A 191 -13.25 -18.46 -17.44
N GLU A 192 -12.00 -18.39 -16.95
CA GLU A 192 -11.15 -19.55 -16.64
C GLU A 192 -11.25 -19.95 -15.17
N ASP A 193 -10.75 -21.14 -14.84
CA ASP A 193 -10.75 -21.67 -13.47
C ASP A 193 -9.98 -20.73 -12.50
N PRO A 194 -10.63 -20.19 -11.45
CA PRO A 194 -10.00 -19.26 -10.52
C PRO A 194 -8.89 -19.85 -9.62
N VAL A 195 -8.71 -21.18 -9.58
CA VAL A 195 -7.55 -21.81 -8.90
C VAL A 195 -6.29 -21.64 -9.72
N SER A 196 -6.30 -22.15 -10.95
CA SER A 196 -5.17 -22.03 -11.86
C SER A 196 -4.95 -20.58 -12.31
N THR A 197 -6.04 -19.83 -12.44
CA THR A 197 -6.05 -18.52 -13.09
C THR A 197 -6.85 -17.50 -12.28
N PRO A 198 -6.39 -17.13 -11.06
CA PRO A 198 -7.12 -16.19 -10.21
C PRO A 198 -7.31 -14.84 -10.91
N PHE A 199 -8.46 -14.19 -10.70
CA PHE A 199 -8.79 -12.90 -11.30
C PHE A 199 -9.20 -11.87 -10.23
N LEU A 200 -9.28 -10.61 -10.62
CA LEU A 200 -9.73 -9.53 -9.75
C LEU A 200 -11.01 -8.89 -10.31
N GLU A 201 -12.02 -8.78 -9.46
CA GLU A 201 -13.27 -8.09 -9.76
C GLU A 201 -13.39 -6.80 -8.94
N ILE A 202 -13.91 -5.75 -9.57
CA ILE A 202 -14.16 -4.47 -8.90
C ILE A 202 -15.62 -4.43 -8.46
N ALA A 203 -15.83 -4.34 -7.15
CA ALA A 203 -17.15 -4.31 -6.55
C ALA A 203 -17.41 -3.02 -5.75
N ASP A 204 -18.69 -2.73 -5.49
CA ASP A 204 -19.11 -1.69 -4.55
C ASP A 204 -18.90 -2.12 -3.08
N GLN A 205 -19.20 -1.23 -2.13
CA GLN A 205 -19.05 -1.52 -0.70
C GLN A 205 -19.97 -2.62 -0.15
N LYS A 206 -20.90 -3.15 -0.96
CA LYS A 206 -21.76 -4.29 -0.61
C LYS A 206 -21.27 -5.59 -1.26
N GLY A 207 -20.25 -5.52 -2.11
CA GLY A 207 -19.73 -6.65 -2.89
C GLY A 207 -20.43 -6.86 -4.23
N ASN A 208 -21.21 -5.89 -4.72
CA ASN A 208 -21.83 -6.01 -6.04
C ASN A 208 -20.84 -5.57 -7.14
N PRO A 209 -20.67 -6.36 -8.21
CA PRO A 209 -19.79 -6.01 -9.32
C PRO A 209 -20.16 -4.68 -9.98
N LEU A 210 -19.16 -3.85 -10.28
CA LEU A 210 -19.33 -2.58 -10.97
C LEU A 210 -19.16 -2.73 -12.48
N GLN A 211 -20.11 -2.19 -13.24
CA GLN A 211 -20.04 -2.11 -14.70
C GLN A 211 -19.17 -0.93 -15.12
N ILE A 212 -17.91 -1.20 -15.48
CA ILE A 212 -16.89 -0.20 -15.84
C ILE A 212 -16.24 -0.62 -17.18
N PRO A 213 -15.93 0.32 -18.09
CA PRO A 213 -15.23 -0.01 -19.33
C PRO A 213 -13.91 -0.75 -19.09
N ASP A 214 -13.58 -1.73 -19.94
CA ASP A 214 -12.39 -2.60 -19.77
C ASP A 214 -11.08 -1.84 -19.55
N SER A 215 -10.83 -0.79 -20.35
CA SER A 215 -9.61 0.01 -20.23
C SER A 215 -9.51 0.70 -18.87
N GLU A 216 -10.64 1.12 -18.31
CA GLU A 216 -10.71 1.76 -17.01
C GLU A 216 -10.66 0.73 -15.87
N ARG A 217 -11.32 -0.42 -16.01
CA ARG A 217 -11.19 -1.55 -15.08
C ARG A 217 -9.73 -1.95 -14.91
N LYS A 218 -9.00 -2.15 -16.01
CA LYS A 218 -7.57 -2.52 -15.99
C LYS A 218 -6.71 -1.47 -15.28
N ALA A 219 -6.92 -0.19 -15.60
CA ALA A 219 -6.23 0.91 -14.94
C ALA A 219 -6.52 0.95 -13.44
N LEU A 220 -7.77 0.71 -13.03
CA LEU A 220 -8.18 0.74 -11.63
C LEU A 220 -7.62 -0.45 -10.84
N ILE A 221 -7.60 -1.66 -11.41
CA ILE A 221 -6.95 -2.85 -10.82
C ILE A 221 -5.47 -2.56 -10.54
N LEU A 222 -4.75 -2.04 -11.54
CA LEU A 222 -3.35 -1.65 -11.36
C LEU A 222 -3.19 -0.56 -10.30
N ALA A 223 -4.05 0.47 -10.32
CA ALA A 223 -3.99 1.58 -9.38
C ALA A 223 -4.18 1.12 -7.93
N MET A 224 -5.20 0.31 -7.67
CA MET A 224 -5.48 -0.26 -6.35
C MET A 224 -4.38 -1.23 -5.92
N GLY A 225 -3.91 -2.10 -6.82
CA GLY A 225 -2.84 -3.04 -6.53
C GLY A 225 -1.53 -2.35 -6.12
N PHE A 226 -1.11 -1.32 -6.86
CA PHE A 226 0.04 -0.50 -6.46
C PHE A 226 -0.18 0.24 -5.14
N HIS A 227 -1.39 0.71 -4.88
CA HIS A 227 -1.72 1.40 -3.63
C HIS A 227 -1.60 0.45 -2.44
N GLU A 228 -2.17 -0.75 -2.52
CA GLU A 228 -2.08 -1.75 -1.45
C GLU A 228 -0.63 -2.21 -1.22
N LYS A 229 0.15 -2.47 -2.29
CA LYS A 229 1.59 -2.73 -2.18
C LYS A 229 2.32 -1.59 -1.46
N GLY A 230 1.99 -0.35 -1.81
CA GLY A 230 2.52 0.85 -1.17
C GLY A 230 2.21 0.87 0.33
N ARG A 231 0.96 0.61 0.74
CA ARG A 231 0.56 0.56 2.15
C ARG A 231 1.23 -0.58 2.92
N ALA A 232 1.34 -1.77 2.32
CA ALA A 232 2.06 -2.89 2.92
C ALA A 232 3.52 -2.52 3.24
N LEU A 233 4.18 -1.77 2.34
CA LEU A 233 5.53 -1.23 2.56
C LEU A 233 5.57 -0.11 3.61
N MET A 234 4.55 0.76 3.66
CA MET A 234 4.41 1.78 4.73
C MET A 234 4.27 1.13 6.11
N LYS A 235 3.48 0.05 6.25
CA LYS A 235 3.36 -0.72 7.50
C LYS A 235 4.70 -1.28 7.97
N LYS A 236 5.58 -1.62 7.03
CA LYS A 236 6.98 -2.05 7.28
C LYS A 236 7.96 -0.87 7.45
N ARG A 237 7.47 0.38 7.48
CA ARG A 237 8.25 1.63 7.52
C ARG A 237 9.23 1.82 6.35
N ASN A 238 9.06 1.07 5.26
CA ASN A 238 9.84 1.25 4.05
C ASN A 238 9.20 2.32 3.15
N HIS A 239 9.24 3.57 3.63
CA HIS A 239 8.61 4.72 2.97
C HIS A 239 9.20 5.02 1.59
N SER A 240 10.44 4.65 1.34
CA SER A 240 11.09 4.85 0.04
C SER A 240 10.53 3.93 -1.04
N ALA A 241 10.48 2.62 -0.78
CA ALA A 241 9.88 1.66 -1.69
C ALA A 241 8.37 1.90 -1.81
N ALA A 242 7.68 2.24 -0.72
CA ALA A 242 6.26 2.59 -0.73
C ALA A 242 5.98 3.74 -1.71
N LEU A 243 6.74 4.84 -1.61
CA LEU A 243 6.56 6.00 -2.49
C LEU A 243 6.69 5.64 -3.97
N CYS A 244 7.60 4.74 -4.34
CA CYS A 244 7.73 4.29 -5.73
C CYS A 244 6.44 3.64 -6.26
N HIS A 245 5.76 2.82 -5.45
CA HIS A 245 4.50 2.16 -5.82
C HIS A 245 3.33 3.15 -5.79
N LEU A 246 3.25 4.02 -4.77
CA LEU A 246 2.20 5.03 -4.66
C LEU A 246 2.20 6.02 -5.84
N LEU A 247 3.38 6.42 -6.33
CA LEU A 247 3.46 7.29 -7.51
C LEU A 247 3.02 6.57 -8.80
N GLN A 248 3.21 5.25 -8.90
CA GLN A 248 2.64 4.47 -10.00
C GLN A 248 1.12 4.34 -9.86
N ALA A 249 0.61 4.12 -8.65
CA ALA A 249 -0.83 4.15 -8.38
C ALA A 249 -1.45 5.48 -8.83
N ASP A 250 -0.80 6.61 -8.53
CA ASP A 250 -1.27 7.95 -8.89
C ASP A 250 -1.35 8.11 -10.42
N GLU A 251 -0.36 7.59 -11.16
CA GLU A 251 -0.37 7.58 -12.62
C GLU A 251 -1.52 6.73 -13.19
N GLN A 252 -1.81 5.56 -12.62
CA GLN A 252 -2.89 4.69 -13.09
C GLN A 252 -4.27 5.25 -12.75
N PHE A 253 -4.47 5.82 -11.55
CA PHE A 253 -5.72 6.50 -11.20
C PHE A 253 -6.01 7.67 -12.15
N ASN A 254 -4.99 8.41 -12.58
CA ASN A 254 -5.16 9.51 -13.55
C ASN A 254 -5.62 9.05 -14.95
N LYS A 255 -5.58 7.74 -15.25
CA LYS A 255 -6.17 7.16 -16.48
C LYS A 255 -7.65 6.85 -16.34
N CYS A 256 -8.18 6.82 -15.11
CA CYS A 256 -9.59 6.56 -14.85
C CYS A 256 -10.45 7.81 -15.08
N ASN A 257 -11.74 7.62 -15.36
CA ASN A 257 -12.66 8.70 -15.65
C ASN A 257 -12.99 9.52 -14.38
N SER A 258 -13.29 10.80 -14.57
CA SER A 258 -13.52 11.70 -13.43
C SER A 258 -14.82 11.44 -12.66
N ALA A 259 -15.79 10.71 -13.22
CA ALA A 259 -17.05 10.42 -12.55
C ALA A 259 -16.84 9.37 -11.46
N LEU A 260 -16.16 8.26 -11.78
CA LEU A 260 -15.81 7.21 -10.84
C LEU A 260 -14.97 7.76 -9.69
N LEU A 261 -13.89 8.48 -10.02
CA LEU A 261 -12.97 9.09 -9.04
C LEU A 261 -13.63 10.13 -8.12
N LYS A 262 -14.79 10.67 -8.48
CA LYS A 262 -15.54 11.62 -7.63
C LYS A 262 -16.45 10.92 -6.63
N THR A 263 -16.73 9.63 -6.81
CA THR A 263 -17.70 8.86 -6.02
C THR A 263 -17.07 7.96 -4.96
N VAL A 264 -15.78 7.66 -5.12
CA VAL A 264 -14.99 6.81 -4.22
C VAL A 264 -13.84 7.60 -3.59
N ASP A 265 -13.41 7.17 -2.41
CA ASP A 265 -12.37 7.82 -1.62
C ASP A 265 -10.96 7.25 -1.87
N ASN A 266 -10.81 6.12 -2.59
CA ASN A 266 -9.52 5.45 -2.81
C ASN A 266 -8.44 6.41 -3.32
N TYR A 267 -8.76 7.26 -4.31
CA TYR A 267 -7.82 8.22 -4.86
C TYR A 267 -7.41 9.29 -3.83
N ALA A 268 -8.33 9.72 -2.97
CA ALA A 268 -8.06 10.67 -1.90
C ALA A 268 -7.15 10.07 -0.81
N VAL A 269 -7.39 8.82 -0.44
CA VAL A 269 -6.50 8.07 0.47
C VAL A 269 -5.10 7.95 -0.14
N LEU A 270 -4.99 7.70 -1.44
CA LEU A 270 -3.69 7.67 -2.11
C LEU A 270 -2.97 9.02 -2.04
N GLN A 271 -3.67 10.12 -2.30
CA GLN A 271 -3.07 11.46 -2.20
C GLN A 271 -2.52 11.71 -0.79
N LEU A 272 -3.24 11.25 0.24
CA LEU A 272 -2.83 11.35 1.63
C LEU A 272 -1.56 10.54 1.91
N ASP A 273 -1.51 9.29 1.43
CA ASP A 273 -0.37 8.38 1.62
C ASP A 273 0.89 8.86 0.88
N VAL A 274 0.75 9.44 -0.32
CA VAL A 274 1.87 10.06 -1.04
C VAL A 274 2.48 11.17 -0.21
N VAL A 275 1.65 12.11 0.28
CA VAL A 275 2.13 13.24 1.09
C VAL A 275 2.76 12.75 2.40
N TRP A 276 2.20 11.69 3.01
CA TRP A 276 2.78 11.03 4.18
C TRP A 276 4.17 10.48 3.90
N CYS A 277 4.39 9.73 2.83
CA CYS A 277 5.72 9.21 2.48
C CYS A 277 6.75 10.34 2.26
N PHE A 278 6.36 11.44 1.59
CA PHE A 278 7.25 12.60 1.46
C PHE A 278 7.59 13.25 2.81
N GLN A 279 6.64 13.30 3.74
CA GLN A 279 6.87 13.76 5.11
C GLN A 279 7.79 12.82 5.87
N ALA A 280 7.55 11.50 5.82
CA ALA A 280 8.34 10.49 6.52
C ALA A 280 9.81 10.46 6.03
N LEU A 281 10.02 10.69 4.72
CA LEU A 281 11.35 10.85 4.12
C LEU A 281 11.98 12.23 4.39
N GLN A 282 11.23 13.15 5.01
CA GLN A 282 11.61 14.53 5.29
C GLN A 282 12.00 15.33 4.03
N GLN A 283 11.33 15.06 2.91
CA GLN A 283 11.59 15.68 1.61
C GLN A 283 10.33 16.30 1.00
N LEU A 284 9.41 16.76 1.86
CA LEU A 284 8.16 17.41 1.46
C LEU A 284 8.34 18.64 0.54
N GLU A 285 9.53 19.26 0.54
CA GLU A 285 9.88 20.36 -0.38
C GLU A 285 9.99 19.97 -1.85
N CYS A 286 10.18 18.68 -2.13
CA CYS A 286 10.26 18.15 -3.48
C CYS A 286 8.85 17.89 -4.07
N LEU A 287 7.81 17.97 -3.24
CA LEU A 287 6.41 17.81 -3.62
C LEU A 287 5.73 19.18 -3.67
N ASN A 288 5.81 19.83 -4.84
CA ASN A 288 5.29 21.19 -5.03
C ASN A 288 3.75 21.29 -4.93
N ASP A 289 3.04 20.21 -5.25
CA ASP A 289 1.57 20.13 -5.26
C ASP A 289 1.00 19.53 -3.96
N ALA A 290 1.81 19.36 -2.90
CA ALA A 290 1.39 18.75 -1.64
C ALA A 290 0.09 19.36 -1.08
N ARG A 291 -0.02 20.70 -1.11
CA ARG A 291 -1.24 21.40 -0.67
C ARG A 291 -2.46 21.00 -1.49
N GLN A 292 -2.32 20.99 -2.81
CA GLN A 292 -3.42 20.66 -3.74
C GLN A 292 -3.86 19.20 -3.58
N ARG A 293 -2.92 18.29 -3.31
CA ARG A 293 -3.21 16.89 -3.00
C ARG A 293 -4.05 16.75 -1.73
N LEU A 294 -3.69 17.46 -0.65
CA LEU A 294 -4.46 17.44 0.61
C LEU A 294 -5.82 18.13 0.48
N GLU A 295 -5.93 19.23 -0.26
CA GLU A 295 -7.21 19.90 -0.53
C GLU A 295 -8.15 18.98 -1.31
N ARG A 296 -7.66 18.30 -2.36
CA ARG A 296 -8.43 17.30 -3.11
C ARG A 296 -8.87 16.14 -2.22
N ALA A 297 -8.01 15.67 -1.32
CA ALA A 297 -8.35 14.62 -0.39
C ALA A 297 -9.46 15.07 0.58
N GLU A 298 -9.35 16.27 1.16
CA GLU A 298 -10.35 16.85 2.05
C GLU A 298 -11.72 16.99 1.37
N ASP A 299 -11.74 17.56 0.16
CA ASP A 299 -12.97 17.73 -0.63
C ASP A 299 -13.60 16.39 -1.00
N CYS A 300 -12.78 15.39 -1.33
CA CYS A 300 -13.25 14.05 -1.63
C CYS A 300 -13.85 13.37 -0.40
N PHE A 301 -13.18 13.42 0.76
CA PHE A 301 -13.70 12.84 2.00
C PHE A 301 -15.02 13.51 2.43
N LYS A 302 -15.12 14.84 2.37
CA LYS A 302 -16.38 15.55 2.68
C LYS A 302 -17.51 15.12 1.74
N ARG A 303 -17.22 14.93 0.46
CA ARG A 303 -18.22 14.46 -0.53
C ARG A 303 -18.60 13.00 -0.31
N CYS A 304 -17.61 12.13 -0.12
CA CYS A 304 -17.82 10.69 -0.03
C CYS A 304 -18.47 10.29 1.29
N TYR A 305 -18.09 10.91 2.40
CA TYR A 305 -18.64 10.59 3.72
C TYR A 305 -19.86 11.45 4.09
N GLY A 306 -20.10 12.55 3.36
CA GLY A 306 -21.16 13.50 3.61
C GLY A 306 -20.80 14.53 4.70
N GLU A 307 -21.56 15.63 4.75
CA GLU A 307 -21.41 16.60 5.85
C GLU A 307 -21.61 15.89 7.20
N GLN A 308 -20.69 16.13 8.13
CA GLN A 308 -20.65 15.46 9.43
C GLN A 308 -20.72 13.93 9.33
N GLN A 309 -20.17 13.34 8.26
CA GLN A 309 -20.15 11.89 8.01
C GLN A 309 -21.55 11.25 7.89
N SER A 310 -22.59 12.05 7.57
CA SER A 310 -23.98 11.58 7.48
C SER A 310 -24.20 10.45 6.46
N ARG A 311 -23.55 10.51 5.28
CA ARG A 311 -23.64 9.45 4.27
C ARG A 311 -22.93 8.18 4.74
N LEU A 312 -21.79 8.32 5.40
CA LEU A 312 -21.06 7.19 5.98
C LEU A 312 -21.90 6.47 7.06
N GLN A 313 -22.56 7.23 7.94
CA GLN A 313 -23.48 6.69 8.94
C GLN A 313 -24.65 5.94 8.29
N GLN A 314 -25.22 6.45 7.18
CA GLN A 314 -26.30 5.77 6.46
C GLN A 314 -25.85 4.46 5.79
N ILE A 315 -24.61 4.40 5.31
CA ILE A 315 -24.09 3.24 4.56
C ILE A 315 -23.56 2.16 5.52
N LYS A 316 -22.74 2.53 6.50
CA LYS A 316 -22.06 1.59 7.40
C LYS A 316 -22.73 1.45 8.78
N GLY A 317 -23.61 2.37 9.16
CA GLY A 317 -24.19 2.42 10.51
C GLY A 317 -23.25 2.95 11.59
N HIS A 318 -22.02 3.32 11.23
CA HIS A 318 -21.01 3.91 12.11
C HIS A 318 -20.10 4.87 11.32
N THR A 319 -19.37 5.75 12.01
CA THR A 319 -18.48 6.73 11.36
C THR A 319 -17.08 6.86 11.95
N GLY A 320 -16.79 6.20 13.08
CA GLY A 320 -15.56 6.45 13.83
C GLY A 320 -14.28 5.82 13.26
N GLY A 321 -14.38 4.93 12.26
CA GLY A 321 -13.19 4.31 11.66
C GLY A 321 -12.42 5.28 10.77
N GLU A 322 -13.15 6.02 9.93
CA GLU A 322 -12.65 6.95 8.93
C GLU A 322 -12.05 8.23 9.54
N ASP A 323 -12.31 8.50 10.82
CA ASP A 323 -11.70 9.59 11.59
C ASP A 323 -10.16 9.51 11.58
N VAL A 324 -9.59 8.31 11.43
CA VAL A 324 -8.15 8.10 11.27
C VAL A 324 -7.60 8.82 10.03
N LEU A 325 -8.35 8.84 8.92
CA LEU A 325 -7.96 9.53 7.70
C LEU A 325 -7.99 11.05 7.89
N PHE A 326 -9.01 11.57 8.57
CA PHE A 326 -9.10 12.99 8.91
C PHE A 326 -7.99 13.44 9.86
N LEU A 327 -7.64 12.60 10.84
CA LEU A 327 -6.52 12.85 11.74
C LEU A 327 -5.22 13.04 10.94
N ARG A 328 -4.88 12.08 10.07
CA ARG A 328 -3.66 12.16 9.24
C ARG A 328 -3.72 13.34 8.26
N LEU A 329 -4.89 13.63 7.67
CA LEU A 329 -5.11 14.79 6.80
C LEU A 329 -4.83 16.11 7.53
N TYR A 330 -5.46 16.34 8.68
CA TYR A 330 -5.28 17.58 9.45
C TYR A 330 -3.87 17.72 9.98
N LEU A 331 -3.21 16.62 10.32
CA LEU A 331 -1.81 16.61 10.75
C LEU A 331 -0.88 17.07 9.63
N LEU A 332 -1.05 16.53 8.42
CA LEU A 332 -0.26 16.96 7.25
C LEU A 332 -0.60 18.39 6.82
N GLN A 333 -1.86 18.81 6.92
CA GLN A 333 -2.24 20.21 6.67
C GLN A 333 -1.63 21.16 7.70
N SER A 334 -1.58 20.77 8.98
CA SER A 334 -0.91 21.55 10.03
C SER A 334 0.58 21.70 9.73
N LEU A 335 1.24 20.61 9.33
CA LEU A 335 2.64 20.62 8.92
C LEU A 335 2.91 21.57 7.73
N LEU A 336 2.06 21.52 6.69
CA LEU A 336 2.18 22.42 5.54
C LEU A 336 1.95 23.87 5.93
N ALA A 337 0.88 24.16 6.68
CA ALA A 337 0.60 25.52 7.16
C ALA A 337 1.77 26.07 7.99
N TYR A 338 2.39 25.24 8.82
CA TYR A 338 3.58 25.62 9.57
C TYR A 338 4.75 25.93 8.64
N HIS A 339 5.04 25.07 7.67
CA HIS A 339 6.09 25.32 6.67
C HIS A 339 5.84 26.58 5.82
N ASP A 340 4.59 26.95 5.60
CA ASP A 340 4.21 28.14 4.83
C ASP A 340 4.20 29.43 5.66
N GLY A 341 4.57 29.34 6.94
CA GLY A 341 4.62 30.49 7.85
C GLY A 341 3.28 30.85 8.51
N ASN A 342 2.21 30.08 8.26
CA ASN A 342 0.88 30.35 8.80
C ASN A 342 0.64 29.58 10.11
N LYS A 343 1.17 30.11 11.22
CA LYS A 343 1.05 29.48 12.54
C LYS A 343 -0.40 29.33 13.01
N SER A 344 -1.24 30.35 12.79
CA SER A 344 -2.64 30.31 13.23
C SER A 344 -3.39 29.16 12.57
N GLN A 345 -3.22 28.96 11.26
CA GLN A 345 -3.80 27.81 10.56
C GLN A 345 -3.19 26.49 11.03
N ALA A 346 -1.87 26.44 11.24
CA ALA A 346 -1.19 25.25 11.75
C ALA A 346 -1.74 24.83 13.12
N PHE A 347 -1.91 25.79 14.04
CA PHE A 347 -2.47 25.58 15.37
C PHE A 347 -3.93 25.12 15.32
N ASN A 348 -4.76 25.77 14.51
CA ASN A 348 -6.16 25.37 14.33
C ASN A 348 -6.28 23.93 13.82
N LYS A 349 -5.48 23.55 12.82
CA LYS A 349 -5.46 22.17 12.30
C LYS A 349 -4.90 21.19 13.32
N LEU A 350 -3.86 21.55 14.06
CA LEU A 350 -3.28 20.71 15.12
C LEU A 350 -4.28 20.46 16.25
N ARG A 351 -5.08 21.46 16.64
CA ARG A 351 -6.13 21.30 17.65
C ARG A 351 -7.16 20.24 17.24
N ASN A 352 -7.55 20.23 15.95
CA ASN A 352 -8.43 19.18 15.41
C ASN A 352 -7.76 17.79 15.48
N VAL A 353 -6.44 17.71 15.24
CA VAL A 353 -5.68 16.46 15.39
C VAL A 353 -5.70 15.98 16.84
N GLU A 354 -5.47 16.86 17.80
CA GLU A 354 -5.47 16.52 19.23
C GLU A 354 -6.84 16.01 19.69
N GLU A 355 -7.92 16.66 19.23
CA GLU A 355 -9.29 16.24 19.51
C GLU A 355 -9.59 14.84 18.93
N LEU A 356 -9.27 14.61 17.65
CA LEU A 356 -9.45 13.31 17.01
C LEU A 356 -8.57 12.24 17.64
N LEU A 357 -7.32 12.57 17.99
CA LEU A 357 -6.40 11.64 18.62
C LEU A 357 -6.91 11.20 19.99
N GLY A 358 -7.48 12.11 20.77
CA GLY A 358 -8.13 11.79 22.04
C GLY A 358 -9.31 10.83 21.89
N GLN A 359 -10.06 10.92 20.79
CA GLN A 359 -11.18 10.02 20.49
C GLN A 359 -10.71 8.66 19.95
N LEU A 360 -9.62 8.63 19.17
CA LEU A 360 -9.11 7.44 18.49
C LEU A 360 -8.10 6.64 19.32
N CYS A 361 -7.51 7.24 20.35
CA CYS A 361 -6.67 6.53 21.32
C CYS A 361 -7.55 5.60 22.16
N LEU A 362 -7.38 4.31 21.93
CA LEU A 362 -8.17 3.29 22.62
C LEU A 362 -7.59 3.00 24.00
N ASP A 363 -8.49 2.75 24.93
CA ASP A 363 -8.17 2.25 26.26
C ASP A 363 -7.65 0.81 26.17
N PRO A 364 -6.41 0.52 26.63
CA PRO A 364 -5.85 -0.83 26.63
C PRO A 364 -6.72 -1.85 27.37
N GLU A 365 -7.44 -1.43 28.41
CA GLU A 365 -8.33 -2.32 29.17
C GLU A 365 -9.53 -2.74 28.33
N LYS A 366 -10.13 -1.80 27.58
CA LYS A 366 -11.25 -2.08 26.67
C LYS A 366 -10.83 -2.98 25.51
N MET A 367 -9.62 -2.77 24.97
CA MET A 367 -9.03 -3.68 23.99
C MET A 367 -8.89 -5.09 24.56
N LEU A 368 -8.33 -5.22 25.76
CA LEU A 368 -8.14 -6.50 26.43
C LEU A 368 -9.46 -7.22 26.71
N GLN A 369 -10.52 -6.48 27.07
CA GLN A 369 -11.87 -7.05 27.27
C GLN A 369 -12.37 -7.74 25.99
N LEU A 370 -12.32 -7.07 24.84
CA LEU A 370 -12.74 -7.68 23.57
C LEU A 370 -11.83 -8.84 23.15
N MET A 371 -10.52 -8.73 23.38
CA MET A 371 -9.58 -9.83 23.09
C MET A 371 -9.85 -11.05 23.98
N THR A 372 -10.25 -10.84 25.23
CA THR A 372 -10.65 -11.92 26.16
C THR A 372 -11.92 -12.64 25.70
N LEU A 373 -12.81 -11.94 24.98
CA LEU A 373 -13.98 -12.53 24.31
C LEU A 373 -13.61 -13.33 23.04
N GLY A 374 -12.34 -13.36 22.64
CA GLY A 374 -11.84 -14.11 21.49
C GLY A 374 -11.81 -13.32 20.18
N PHE A 375 -11.96 -11.99 20.23
CA PHE A 375 -11.72 -11.12 19.06
C PHE A 375 -10.22 -10.91 18.83
N SER A 376 -9.82 -10.76 17.57
CA SER A 376 -8.43 -10.41 17.25
C SER A 376 -8.13 -8.96 17.67
N GLU A 377 -6.85 -8.61 17.81
CA GLU A 377 -6.45 -7.23 18.12
C GLU A 377 -6.95 -6.24 17.04
N GLN A 378 -6.87 -6.61 15.76
CA GLN A 378 -7.40 -5.81 14.65
C GLN A 378 -8.92 -5.62 14.75
N GLU A 379 -9.67 -6.69 15.03
CA GLU A 379 -11.13 -6.65 15.19
C GLU A 379 -11.52 -5.74 16.37
N ALA A 380 -10.84 -5.88 17.51
CA ALA A 380 -11.07 -5.06 18.69
C ALA A 380 -10.77 -3.59 18.40
N ARG A 381 -9.65 -3.28 17.72
CA ARG A 381 -9.24 -1.91 17.41
C ARG A 381 -10.23 -1.22 16.47
N LEU A 382 -10.58 -1.89 15.38
CA LEU A 382 -11.52 -1.35 14.38
C LEU A 382 -12.94 -1.23 14.96
N GLY A 383 -13.40 -2.24 15.71
CA GLY A 383 -14.71 -2.24 16.35
C GLY A 383 -14.85 -1.12 17.39
N LEU A 384 -13.85 -0.93 18.25
CA LEU A 384 -13.88 0.16 19.23
C LEU A 384 -13.82 1.53 18.56
N ARG A 385 -13.06 1.71 17.49
CA ARG A 385 -13.04 2.98 16.74
C ARG A 385 -14.40 3.27 16.10
N ALA A 386 -14.98 2.28 15.41
CA ALA A 386 -16.30 2.42 14.82
C ALA A 386 -17.36 2.82 15.86
N CYS A 387 -17.27 2.27 17.07
CA CYS A 387 -18.20 2.49 18.18
C CYS A 387 -17.75 3.56 19.19
N ARG A 388 -16.77 4.41 18.86
CA ARG A 388 -16.27 5.51 19.74
C ARG A 388 -15.90 5.05 21.16
N GLY A 389 -15.33 3.84 21.28
CA GLY A 389 -14.84 3.27 22.53
C GLY A 389 -15.91 2.60 23.41
N ASP A 390 -17.12 2.39 22.90
CA ASP A 390 -18.15 1.56 23.55
C ASP A 390 -17.87 0.07 23.28
N VAL A 391 -17.58 -0.67 24.37
CA VAL A 391 -17.21 -2.10 24.32
C VAL A 391 -18.40 -2.97 23.91
N GLU A 392 -19.61 -2.70 24.42
CA GLU A 392 -20.78 -3.51 24.12
C GLU A 392 -21.24 -3.30 22.67
N ALA A 393 -21.22 -2.05 22.20
CA ALA A 393 -21.54 -1.74 20.82
C ALA A 393 -20.49 -2.35 19.87
N ALA A 394 -19.20 -2.31 20.23
CA ALA A 394 -18.14 -2.97 19.48
C ALA A 394 -18.31 -4.49 19.43
N GLU A 395 -18.59 -5.14 20.56
CA GLU A 395 -18.89 -6.58 20.62
C GLU A 395 -20.06 -6.95 19.70
N ARG A 396 -21.18 -6.22 19.80
CA ARG A 396 -22.35 -6.45 18.93
C ARG A 396 -22.00 -6.29 17.46
N LEU A 397 -21.28 -5.23 17.10
CA LEU A 397 -20.87 -4.96 15.72
C LEU A 397 -19.96 -6.06 15.16
N ILE A 398 -18.91 -6.43 15.90
CA ILE A 398 -17.96 -7.47 15.48
C ILE A 398 -18.67 -8.82 15.37
N SER A 399 -19.53 -9.15 16.34
CA SER A 399 -20.31 -10.40 16.34
C SER A 399 -21.28 -10.45 15.16
N GLN A 400 -21.96 -9.35 14.85
CA GLN A 400 -22.85 -9.26 13.69
C GLN A 400 -22.06 -9.45 12.38
N LYS A 401 -20.94 -8.75 12.19
CA LYS A 401 -20.08 -8.93 11.01
C LYS A 401 -19.58 -10.37 10.87
N LYS A 402 -19.20 -11.02 11.98
CA LYS A 402 -18.82 -12.45 11.99
C LYS A 402 -20.00 -13.36 11.61
N LYS A 403 -21.20 -13.05 12.09
CA LYS A 403 -22.43 -13.80 11.75
C LYS A 403 -22.75 -13.66 10.27
N GLU A 404 -22.72 -12.45 9.72
CA GLU A 404 -22.94 -12.18 8.29
C GLU A 404 -21.90 -12.91 7.43
N LYS A 405 -20.62 -12.89 7.83
CA LYS A 405 -19.56 -13.65 7.16
C LYS A 405 -19.78 -15.17 7.24
N LYS A 406 -20.30 -15.66 8.37
CA LYS A 406 -20.64 -17.09 8.55
C LYS A 406 -21.86 -17.48 7.71
N GLU A 407 -22.87 -16.61 7.60
CA GLU A 407 -24.05 -16.81 6.76
C GLU A 407 -23.68 -16.85 5.29
N ARG A 408 -22.85 -15.91 4.81
CA ARG A 408 -22.28 -15.95 3.45
C ARG A 408 -21.51 -17.24 3.21
N ARG A 409 -20.60 -17.61 4.13
CA ARG A 409 -19.87 -18.89 4.02
C ARG A 409 -20.81 -20.11 3.98
N LEU A 410 -21.94 -20.07 4.68
CA LEU A 410 -22.91 -21.16 4.64
C LEU A 410 -23.67 -21.20 3.30
N GLN A 411 -23.99 -20.04 2.73
CA GLN A 411 -24.52 -19.93 1.37
C GLN A 411 -23.53 -20.53 0.37
N ASP A 412 -22.25 -20.15 0.47
CA ASP A 412 -21.18 -20.70 -0.37
C ASP A 412 -21.07 -22.23 -0.25
N ILE A 413 -21.14 -22.77 0.97
CA ILE A 413 -21.19 -24.23 1.21
C ILE A 413 -22.41 -24.84 0.52
N ASN A 414 -23.58 -24.22 0.65
CA ASN A 414 -24.81 -24.74 0.05
C ASN A 414 -24.73 -24.73 -1.47
N THR A 415 -24.14 -23.69 -2.08
CA THR A 415 -23.88 -23.64 -3.52
C THR A 415 -23.06 -24.86 -3.97
N LEU A 416 -21.97 -25.19 -3.26
CA LEU A 416 -21.16 -26.38 -3.57
C LEU A 416 -21.90 -27.71 -3.33
N VAL A 417 -22.79 -27.76 -2.34
CA VAL A 417 -23.63 -28.94 -2.08
C VAL A 417 -24.68 -29.13 -3.18
N GLU A 418 -25.29 -28.05 -3.67
CA GLU A 418 -26.21 -28.07 -4.81
C GLU A 418 -25.51 -28.54 -6.10
N LEU A 419 -24.20 -28.31 -6.21
CA LEU A 419 -23.35 -28.84 -7.28
C LEU A 419 -22.96 -30.32 -7.08
N GLY A 420 -23.40 -30.96 -5.99
CA GLY A 420 -23.27 -32.41 -5.76
C GLY A 420 -22.18 -32.84 -4.77
N PHE A 421 -21.43 -31.90 -4.19
CA PHE A 421 -20.40 -32.24 -3.21
C PHE A 421 -20.94 -32.47 -1.81
N SER A 422 -20.25 -33.29 -1.03
CA SER A 422 -20.63 -33.51 0.37
C SER A 422 -20.45 -32.21 1.17
N LYS A 423 -21.35 -31.95 2.12
CA LYS A 423 -21.27 -30.77 2.99
C LYS A 423 -19.95 -30.69 3.77
N ARG A 424 -19.35 -31.83 4.13
CA ARG A 424 -18.07 -31.88 4.84
C ARG A 424 -16.92 -31.46 3.93
N ASP A 425 -16.91 -31.94 2.69
CA ASP A 425 -15.83 -31.63 1.75
C ASP A 425 -15.97 -30.19 1.26
N ALA A 426 -17.19 -29.75 0.92
CA ALA A 426 -17.47 -28.34 0.62
C ALA A 426 -16.98 -27.39 1.72
N ALA A 427 -17.25 -27.71 2.99
CA ALA A 427 -16.80 -26.90 4.12
C ALA A 427 -15.27 -26.93 4.31
N ARG A 428 -14.63 -28.07 4.04
CA ARG A 428 -13.17 -28.27 4.12
C ARG A 428 -12.44 -27.52 3.00
N ALA A 429 -12.93 -27.65 1.77
CA ALA A 429 -12.41 -26.95 0.61
C ALA A 429 -12.54 -25.43 0.81
N LEU A 430 -13.73 -24.94 1.20
CA LEU A 430 -13.90 -23.52 1.54
C LEU A 430 -13.00 -23.05 2.70
N HIS A 431 -12.63 -23.93 3.62
CA HIS A 431 -11.68 -23.58 4.68
C HIS A 431 -10.27 -23.43 4.14
N GLN A 432 -9.81 -24.39 3.34
CA GLN A 432 -8.49 -24.40 2.70
C GLN A 432 -8.34 -23.22 1.74
N THR A 433 -9.41 -22.86 1.04
CA THR A 433 -9.44 -21.77 0.05
C THR A 433 -9.87 -20.44 0.65
N ARG A 434 -10.00 -20.37 1.98
CA ARG A 434 -10.27 -19.15 2.75
C ARG A 434 -11.57 -18.44 2.37
N GLY A 435 -12.58 -19.20 1.95
CA GLY A 435 -13.92 -18.73 1.62
C GLY A 435 -14.13 -18.39 0.15
N ASP A 436 -13.15 -18.68 -0.71
CA ASP A 436 -13.29 -18.56 -2.15
C ASP A 436 -14.01 -19.79 -2.71
N VAL A 437 -15.23 -19.58 -3.24
CA VAL A 437 -16.14 -20.65 -3.67
C VAL A 437 -15.61 -21.36 -4.91
N ASP A 438 -15.07 -20.61 -5.85
CA ASP A 438 -14.53 -21.16 -7.08
C ASP A 438 -13.30 -22.00 -6.78
N LYS A 439 -12.41 -21.49 -5.92
CA LYS A 439 -11.27 -22.29 -5.46
C LYS A 439 -11.70 -23.55 -4.71
N ALA A 440 -12.74 -23.44 -3.89
CA ALA A 440 -13.25 -24.59 -3.15
C ALA A 440 -13.86 -25.65 -4.07
N TYR A 441 -14.56 -25.22 -5.12
CA TYR A 441 -15.10 -26.12 -6.14
C TYR A 441 -14.00 -26.94 -6.82
N THR A 442 -12.92 -26.30 -7.24
CA THR A 442 -11.81 -26.98 -7.94
C THR A 442 -11.03 -27.94 -7.02
N VAL A 443 -10.76 -27.56 -5.76
CA VAL A 443 -10.16 -28.49 -4.77
C VAL A 443 -11.01 -29.76 -4.59
N LEU A 444 -12.33 -29.65 -4.74
CA LEU A 444 -13.23 -30.80 -4.66
C LEU A 444 -13.22 -31.65 -5.93
N LEU A 445 -13.07 -31.03 -7.11
CA LEU A 445 -12.91 -31.75 -8.38
C LEU A 445 -11.58 -32.53 -8.41
N ASP A 446 -10.46 -31.87 -8.12
CA ASP A 446 -9.14 -32.51 -8.11
C ASP A 446 -9.09 -33.68 -7.11
N GLY A 447 -9.71 -33.50 -5.94
CA GLY A 447 -9.86 -34.55 -4.94
C GLY A 447 -10.70 -35.73 -5.43
N ALA A 448 -11.77 -35.48 -6.19
CA ALA A 448 -12.59 -36.52 -6.78
C ALA A 448 -11.86 -37.27 -7.90
N GLU A 449 -11.15 -36.57 -8.78
CA GLU A 449 -10.37 -37.17 -9.86
C GLU A 449 -9.21 -38.03 -9.34
N ALA A 450 -8.50 -37.56 -8.32
CA ALA A 450 -7.45 -38.34 -7.65
C ALA A 450 -8.01 -39.63 -7.01
N GLN A 451 -9.19 -39.57 -6.39
CA GLN A 451 -9.85 -40.76 -5.83
C GLN A 451 -10.26 -41.76 -6.91
N THR A 452 -10.80 -41.30 -8.04
CA THR A 452 -11.16 -42.20 -9.16
C THR A 452 -9.94 -42.88 -9.78
N SER A 453 -8.82 -42.16 -9.91
CA SER A 453 -7.58 -42.68 -10.47
C SER A 453 -6.90 -43.70 -9.56
N ASP A 454 -6.86 -43.43 -8.24
CA ASP A 454 -6.34 -44.38 -7.24
C ASP A 454 -7.19 -45.67 -7.21
N ARG A 455 -8.51 -45.54 -7.23
CA ARG A 455 -9.42 -46.70 -7.31
C ARG A 455 -9.20 -47.52 -8.58
N GLN A 456 -9.05 -46.87 -9.74
CA GLN A 456 -8.78 -47.57 -11.00
C GLN A 456 -7.45 -48.33 -10.95
N THR A 457 -6.42 -47.71 -10.37
CA THR A 457 -5.09 -48.35 -10.23
C THR A 457 -5.14 -49.58 -9.32
N LYS A 458 -5.96 -49.54 -8.26
CA LYS A 458 -6.21 -50.68 -7.37
C LYS A 458 -7.02 -51.79 -8.05
N LEU A 459 -7.98 -51.42 -8.88
CA LEU A 459 -8.78 -52.36 -9.69
C LEU A 459 -7.89 -53.07 -10.72
N ASP A 460 -7.04 -52.34 -11.42
CA ASP A 460 -6.08 -52.89 -12.39
C ASP A 460 -5.09 -53.88 -11.74
N GLN A 461 -4.68 -53.62 -10.48
CA GLN A 461 -3.83 -54.54 -9.72
C GLN A 461 -4.56 -55.85 -9.36
N LEU A 462 -5.84 -55.79 -9.00
CA LEU A 462 -6.64 -57.00 -8.76
C LEU A 462 -6.89 -57.79 -10.05
N LEU A 463 -7.11 -57.11 -11.18
CA LEU A 463 -7.21 -57.74 -12.49
C LEU A 463 -5.90 -58.44 -12.89
N ALA A 464 -4.75 -57.81 -12.62
CA ALA A 464 -3.43 -58.40 -12.89
C ALA A 464 -3.14 -59.65 -12.05
N LEU A 465 -3.74 -59.76 -10.86
CA LEU A 465 -3.69 -60.96 -10.01
C LEU A 465 -4.64 -62.08 -10.50
N GLY A 466 -5.44 -61.82 -11.53
CA GLY A 466 -6.29 -62.80 -12.20
C GLY A 466 -7.74 -62.82 -11.69
N PHE A 467 -8.16 -61.84 -10.90
CA PHE A 467 -9.56 -61.71 -10.47
C PHE A 467 -10.42 -61.13 -11.59
N GLN A 468 -11.72 -61.47 -11.60
CA GLN A 468 -12.66 -60.91 -12.57
C GLN A 468 -13.03 -59.47 -12.21
N GLU A 469 -13.21 -58.63 -13.23
CA GLU A 469 -13.50 -57.19 -13.11
C GLU A 469 -14.69 -56.92 -12.18
N ASP A 470 -15.80 -57.61 -12.40
CA ASP A 470 -17.03 -57.46 -11.60
C ASP A 470 -16.82 -57.81 -10.12
N MET A 471 -15.95 -58.78 -9.82
CA MET A 471 -15.64 -59.23 -8.45
C MET A 471 -14.61 -58.33 -7.77
N ALA A 472 -13.63 -57.83 -8.53
CA ALA A 472 -12.62 -56.88 -8.06
C ALA A 472 -13.25 -55.52 -7.72
N ASP A 473 -14.13 -55.01 -8.59
CA ASP A 473 -14.84 -53.76 -8.36
C ASP A 473 -15.81 -53.86 -7.16
N SER A 474 -16.51 -54.99 -7.05
CA SER A 474 -17.38 -55.28 -5.90
C SER A 474 -16.58 -55.38 -4.59
N ALA A 475 -15.43 -56.07 -4.59
CA ALA A 475 -14.59 -56.22 -3.40
C ALA A 475 -13.99 -54.89 -2.93
N LEU A 476 -13.51 -54.04 -3.86
CA LEU A 476 -13.02 -52.70 -3.54
C LEU A 476 -14.13 -51.79 -3.00
N SER A 477 -15.34 -51.90 -3.55
CA SER A 477 -16.52 -51.16 -3.05
C SER A 477 -16.88 -51.55 -1.62
N ILE A 478 -16.82 -52.85 -1.27
CA ILE A 478 -17.20 -53.33 0.06
C ILE A 478 -16.10 -53.00 1.09
N MET A 479 -14.83 -53.06 0.70
CA MET A 479 -13.68 -52.79 1.58
C MET A 479 -13.24 -51.32 1.63
N GLY A 480 -14.01 -50.41 1.02
CA GLY A 480 -13.71 -48.96 1.06
C GLY A 480 -12.38 -48.62 0.38
N ASP A 481 -12.09 -49.22 -0.78
CA ASP A 481 -10.90 -49.01 -1.60
C ASP A 481 -9.56 -49.40 -0.91
N ASP A 482 -9.57 -50.27 0.11
CA ASP A 482 -8.36 -50.90 0.66
C ASP A 482 -7.98 -52.14 -0.15
N LEU A 483 -6.90 -52.03 -0.93
CA LEU A 483 -6.40 -53.09 -1.80
C LEU A 483 -6.01 -54.36 -1.02
N ALA A 484 -5.40 -54.23 0.16
CA ALA A 484 -4.91 -55.38 0.92
C ALA A 484 -6.08 -56.20 1.46
N GLN A 485 -7.11 -55.53 1.98
CA GLN A 485 -8.33 -56.18 2.47
C GLN A 485 -9.16 -56.77 1.32
N ALA A 486 -9.29 -56.05 0.20
CA ALA A 486 -9.99 -56.55 -0.98
C ALA A 486 -9.30 -57.78 -1.58
N THR A 487 -7.97 -57.78 -1.68
CA THR A 487 -7.19 -58.94 -2.15
C THR A 487 -7.34 -60.13 -1.21
N GLN A 488 -7.25 -59.90 0.10
CA GLN A 488 -7.38 -60.97 1.11
C GLN A 488 -8.77 -61.61 1.05
N MET A 489 -9.84 -60.81 0.96
CA MET A 489 -11.21 -61.30 0.78
C MET A 489 -11.33 -62.17 -0.48
N LEU A 490 -10.81 -61.68 -1.61
CA LEU A 490 -10.91 -62.42 -2.88
C LEU A 490 -10.10 -63.72 -2.84
N LEU A 491 -8.95 -63.76 -2.16
CA LEU A 491 -8.16 -64.98 -1.98
C LEU A 491 -8.88 -66.01 -1.09
N ASP A 492 -9.44 -65.56 0.02
CA ASP A 492 -10.13 -66.43 0.99
C ASP A 492 -11.42 -67.05 0.42
N HIS A 493 -12.05 -66.36 -0.53
CA HIS A 493 -13.31 -66.78 -1.17
C HIS A 493 -13.16 -67.24 -2.64
N GLN A 494 -11.96 -67.66 -3.05
CA GLN A 494 -11.68 -68.22 -4.38
C GLN A 494 -12.08 -67.29 -5.56
N GLY A 495 -11.91 -65.99 -5.39
CA GLY A 495 -12.16 -64.97 -6.42
C GLY A 495 -13.62 -64.57 -6.58
N VAL A 496 -14.51 -64.98 -5.65
CA VAL A 496 -15.94 -64.63 -5.67
C VAL A 496 -16.29 -63.86 -4.40
N VAL A 497 -16.99 -62.74 -4.55
CA VAL A 497 -17.50 -61.97 -3.40
C VAL A 497 -18.69 -62.73 -2.78
N PRO A 498 -18.67 -63.04 -1.47
CA PRO A 498 -19.77 -63.72 -0.80
C PRO A 498 -21.12 -62.98 -0.96
N PRO A 499 -22.22 -63.68 -1.29
CA PRO A 499 -23.54 -63.06 -1.50
C PRO A 499 -24.07 -62.29 -0.30
N ASP A 500 -23.64 -62.68 0.91
CA ASP A 500 -24.08 -62.09 2.18
C ASP A 500 -23.56 -60.66 2.38
N LEU A 501 -22.48 -60.27 1.69
CA LEU A 501 -21.83 -58.95 1.79
C LEU A 501 -22.34 -57.92 0.75
N LEU A 502 -23.20 -58.34 -0.19
CA LEU A 502 -23.80 -57.45 -1.21
C LEU A 502 -25.00 -56.62 -0.67
N SER A 503 -25.24 -56.65 0.64
CA SER A 503 -26.34 -55.91 1.27
C SER A 503 -25.84 -54.59 1.90
N PRO A 504 -26.56 -53.45 1.71
CA PRO A 504 -26.00 -52.13 1.95
C PRO A 504 -25.99 -51.78 3.45
N SER A 505 -24.85 -51.35 3.97
CA SER A 505 -24.73 -50.67 5.27
C SER A 505 -23.61 -49.61 5.22
N PRO A 506 -23.70 -48.51 5.98
CA PRO A 506 -22.99 -47.26 5.69
C PRO A 506 -21.51 -47.27 6.14
N PRO A 507 -20.63 -46.42 5.53
CA PRO A 507 -19.19 -46.54 5.72
C PRO A 507 -18.71 -45.90 7.04
N SER A 508 -17.77 -46.58 7.71
CA SER A 508 -16.99 -46.07 8.83
C SER A 508 -15.61 -45.63 8.34
N SER A 509 -15.18 -44.42 8.74
CA SER A 509 -13.90 -43.80 8.39
C SER A 509 -12.70 -44.44 9.07
N SER A 510 -11.61 -44.59 8.31
CA SER A 510 -10.23 -44.47 8.82
C SER A 510 -9.34 -44.03 7.66
N SER A 511 -8.56 -42.97 7.85
CA SER A 511 -7.65 -42.40 6.84
C SER A 511 -6.27 -42.20 7.47
N GLU A 512 -5.23 -42.72 6.82
CA GLU A 512 -3.85 -42.23 6.96
C GLU A 512 -3.24 -42.09 5.55
N GLU A 513 -2.59 -40.95 5.31
CA GLU A 513 -1.96 -40.55 4.04
C GLU A 513 -0.63 -41.29 3.80
N PRO A 514 -0.08 -41.26 2.56
CA PRO A 514 0.98 -40.28 2.35
C PRO A 514 1.00 -39.61 0.97
N SER A 515 1.63 -38.43 0.95
CA SER A 515 1.90 -37.57 -0.20
C SER A 515 2.85 -38.22 -1.21
N THR A 516 2.57 -38.07 -2.51
CA THR A 516 3.64 -37.93 -3.52
C THR A 516 3.22 -36.98 -4.64
N SER A 517 4.15 -36.10 -4.98
CA SER A 517 4.14 -35.12 -6.05
C SER A 517 4.09 -35.77 -7.43
N SER A 518 3.23 -35.26 -8.32
CA SER A 518 3.38 -35.43 -9.77
C SER A 518 2.80 -34.20 -10.47
N ASP A 519 3.69 -33.32 -10.91
CA ASP A 519 3.42 -32.18 -11.76
C ASP A 519 3.24 -32.70 -13.19
N SER A 520 2.09 -32.43 -13.81
CA SER A 520 1.95 -32.51 -15.27
C SER A 520 0.78 -31.70 -15.80
N THR A 521 1.17 -30.77 -16.68
CA THR A 521 0.44 -30.27 -17.85
C THR A 521 -0.67 -29.24 -17.62
N ALA A 522 -0.31 -28.05 -17.12
CA ALA A 522 -1.05 -26.83 -17.41
C ALA A 522 -0.44 -26.11 -18.63
N SER A 523 -1.27 -25.92 -19.64
CA SER A 523 -1.02 -25.22 -20.88
C SER A 523 -0.73 -23.73 -20.67
N ALA A 524 0.30 -23.22 -21.36
CA ALA A 524 0.49 -21.83 -21.79
C ALA A 524 0.68 -20.70 -20.76
N TRP A 525 1.02 -20.99 -19.50
CA TRP A 525 1.47 -19.97 -18.55
C TRP A 525 2.89 -20.29 -18.08
N SER A 526 3.79 -19.30 -18.11
CA SER A 526 5.13 -19.52 -17.58
C SER A 526 5.04 -19.60 -16.06
N ARG A 527 5.76 -20.53 -15.40
CA ARG A 527 5.87 -20.57 -13.92
C ARG A 527 6.20 -19.19 -13.31
N LEU A 528 6.88 -18.35 -14.08
CA LEU A 528 7.21 -16.97 -13.71
C LEU A 528 5.98 -16.07 -13.55
N ASP A 529 4.94 -16.25 -14.38
CA ASP A 529 3.71 -15.47 -14.32
C ASP A 529 2.86 -15.86 -13.10
N GLU A 530 2.82 -17.15 -12.76
CA GLU A 530 2.18 -17.65 -11.53
C GLU A 530 2.87 -17.09 -10.27
N ASP A 531 4.21 -17.11 -10.23
CA ASP A 531 4.98 -16.54 -9.12
C ASP A 531 4.70 -15.04 -8.93
N LEU A 532 4.59 -14.29 -10.04
CA LEU A 532 4.27 -12.86 -10.01
C LEU A 532 2.85 -12.59 -9.49
N VAL A 533 1.89 -13.41 -9.90
CA VAL A 533 0.50 -13.30 -9.43
C VAL A 533 0.41 -13.64 -7.94
N ASN A 534 1.06 -14.71 -7.50
CA ASN A 534 1.08 -15.10 -6.09
C ASN A 534 1.72 -14.00 -5.21
N GLU A 535 2.82 -13.39 -5.67
CA GLU A 535 3.46 -12.27 -4.97
C GLU A 535 2.48 -11.11 -4.72
N VAL A 536 1.73 -10.68 -5.75
CA VAL A 536 0.82 -9.53 -5.60
C VAL A 536 -0.44 -9.85 -4.80
N LEU A 537 -0.89 -11.11 -4.81
CA LEU A 537 -2.04 -11.55 -4.00
C LEU A 537 -1.73 -11.54 -2.49
N GLU A 538 -0.47 -11.73 -2.09
CA GLU A 538 -0.06 -11.63 -0.69
C GLU A 538 -0.16 -10.21 -0.13
N ASP A 539 -0.06 -9.19 -0.99
CA ASP A 539 -0.14 -7.79 -0.58
C ASP A 539 -1.59 -7.29 -0.46
N ILE A 540 -2.58 -8.05 -0.96
CA ILE A 540 -4.00 -7.68 -0.85
C ILE A 540 -4.49 -7.98 0.58
N PRO A 541 -5.01 -6.97 1.31
CA PRO A 541 -5.45 -7.16 2.68
C PRO A 541 -6.68 -8.07 2.78
N ARG A 542 -6.73 -8.88 3.84
CA ARG A 542 -7.86 -9.79 4.11
C ARG A 542 -9.06 -9.11 4.77
N HIS A 543 -8.82 -7.96 5.40
CA HIS A 543 -9.84 -7.17 6.06
C HIS A 543 -10.10 -5.90 5.23
N GLU A 544 -11.34 -5.64 4.88
CA GLU A 544 -11.73 -4.51 4.00
C GLU A 544 -11.31 -3.15 4.59
N GLU A 545 -11.29 -3.05 5.91
CA GLU A 545 -10.91 -1.83 6.66
C GLU A 545 -9.45 -1.86 7.18
N ASP A 546 -8.59 -2.73 6.63
CA ASP A 546 -7.19 -2.87 7.04
C ASP A 546 -6.36 -1.58 6.90
N TYR A 547 -6.77 -0.68 6.02
CA TYR A 547 -6.16 0.63 5.82
C TYR A 547 -6.53 1.66 6.89
N LEU A 548 -7.61 1.41 7.66
CA LEU A 548 -8.01 2.18 8.84
C LEU A 548 -7.34 1.66 10.12
N ASP A 549 -6.72 0.49 10.05
CA ASP A 549 -6.07 -0.18 11.19
C ASP A 549 -4.64 0.36 11.42
N LEU A 550 -4.55 1.59 11.93
CA LEU A 550 -3.28 2.22 12.32
C LEU A 550 -3.08 2.20 13.84
N THR A 551 -1.84 2.14 14.34
CA THR A 551 -1.56 2.30 15.78
C THR A 551 -1.56 3.77 16.24
N LEU A 552 -1.42 4.69 15.28
CA LEU A 552 -1.28 6.15 15.46
C LEU A 552 0.03 6.60 16.12
N ASP A 553 1.04 5.73 16.22
CA ASP A 553 2.31 6.06 16.87
C ASP A 553 3.13 7.08 16.08
N GLU A 554 3.23 6.91 14.75
CA GLU A 554 3.94 7.86 13.88
C GLU A 554 3.23 9.23 13.84
N GLU A 555 1.89 9.22 13.85
CA GLU A 555 1.07 10.43 13.93
C GLU A 555 1.28 11.17 15.24
N LYS A 556 1.31 10.46 16.37
CA LYS A 556 1.61 11.03 17.70
C LYS A 556 2.99 11.67 17.71
N GLU A 557 4.00 10.99 17.18
CA GLU A 557 5.36 11.51 17.12
C GLU A 557 5.41 12.81 16.30
N LEU A 558 4.83 12.82 15.11
CA LEU A 558 4.80 14.00 14.24
C LEU A 558 3.99 15.15 14.88
N MET A 559 2.86 14.85 15.52
CA MET A 559 2.05 15.83 16.23
C MET A 559 2.87 16.51 17.34
N LEU A 560 3.57 15.73 18.17
CA LEU A 560 4.44 16.26 19.22
C LEU A 560 5.58 17.11 18.65
N GLN A 561 6.17 16.69 17.53
CA GLN A 561 7.19 17.48 16.83
C GLN A 561 6.63 18.84 16.37
N ILE A 562 5.44 18.88 15.76
CA ILE A 562 4.81 20.14 15.31
C ILE A 562 4.45 21.01 16.51
N ARG A 563 3.86 20.42 17.56
CA ARG A 563 3.46 21.11 18.79
C ARG A 563 4.64 21.79 19.46
N SER A 564 5.72 21.04 19.70
CA SER A 564 6.94 21.58 20.31
C SER A 564 7.50 22.79 19.55
N ARG A 565 7.37 22.79 18.21
CA ARG A 565 7.83 23.90 17.37
C ARG A 565 6.92 25.12 17.42
N LEU A 566 5.61 24.91 17.45
CA LEU A 566 4.64 25.99 17.65
C LEU A 566 4.79 26.63 19.04
N GLU A 567 5.00 25.83 20.08
CA GLU A 567 5.12 26.30 21.47
C GLU A 567 6.45 27.00 21.76
N LYS A 568 7.60 26.47 21.28
CA LYS A 568 8.93 27.08 21.49
C LYS A 568 9.02 28.55 21.07
N GLN A 569 8.25 28.95 20.07
CA GLN A 569 8.23 30.32 19.55
C GLN A 569 7.21 31.21 20.27
N SER A 570 6.18 30.61 20.89
CA SER A 570 5.29 31.35 21.79
C SER A 570 5.97 31.73 23.12
N SER A 571 6.86 30.88 23.64
CA SER A 571 7.59 31.13 24.88
C SER A 571 8.77 32.10 24.77
N SER A 572 9.24 32.41 23.55
CA SER A 572 10.24 33.48 23.34
C SER A 572 9.62 34.88 23.33
N SER A 573 8.29 34.98 23.45
CA SER A 573 7.50 36.22 23.40
C SER A 573 6.94 36.66 24.77
N ALA A 574 7.35 35.99 25.86
CA ALA A 574 7.05 36.35 27.25
C ALA A 574 8.37 36.61 27.99
#